data_AF-A0A934WF98-F1
#
_entry.id   AF-A0A934WF98-F1
#
_cell.length_a   1.000
_cell.length_b   1.000
_cell.length_c   1.000
_cell.angle_alpha   90.00
_cell.angle_beta   90.00
_cell.angle_gamma   90.00
#
_symmetry.space_group_name_H-M   'P 1'
#
loop_
_entity.id
_entity.type
_entity.pdbx_description
1 polymer ?
#
loop_
_entity_poly.entity_id
_entity_poly.type
_entity_poly.pdbx_seq_one_letter_code
_entity_poly.pdbx_strand_id
1 'polypeptide(L)' 'MIKKYVVARYFRGYYVQTMCEPKNKKDAELLCQSLSKEEGPSTAYKVEKIKSTKKKIKYL' A
#
# COMPACT_ATOMS: atom_id res chain seq x y z
N MET A 1 -3.32 15.64 -10.85
CA MET A 1 -2.54 14.65 -10.07
C MET A 1 -3.41 13.43 -9.85
N ILE A 2 -3.01 12.26 -10.37
CA ILE A 2 -3.77 11.03 -10.18
C ILE A 2 -3.50 10.57 -8.74
N LYS A 3 -4.53 10.58 -7.90
CA LYS A 3 -4.47 10.04 -6.53
C LYS A 3 -4.45 8.51 -6.68
N LYS A 4 -3.34 7.87 -6.31
CA LYS A 4 -3.24 6.41 -6.24
C LYS A 4 -3.26 5.99 -4.76
N TYR A 5 -3.82 4.83 -4.50
CA TYR A 5 -3.79 4.20 -3.18
C TYR A 5 -2.91 2.98 -3.29
N VAL A 6 -2.13 2.71 -2.24
CA VAL A 6 -1.29 1.52 -2.14
C VAL A 6 -1.50 0.84 -0.81
N VAL A 7 -1.33 -0.48 -0.79
CA VAL A 7 -1.29 -1.25 0.45
C VAL A 7 0.16 -1.53 0.78
N ALA A 8 0.63 -0.95 1.89
CA ALA A 8 1.97 -1.11 2.41
C ALA A 8 1.98 -2.13 3.56
N ARG A 9 2.96 -3.01 3.56
CA ARG A 9 3.22 -3.99 4.61
C ARG A 9 4.27 -3.43 5.56
N TYR A 10 3.98 -3.46 6.85
CA TYR A 10 4.87 -3.08 7.93
C TYR A 10 5.15 -4.28 8.80
N PHE A 11 6.41 -4.55 9.11
CA PHE A 11 6.80 -5.60 10.04
C PHE A 11 7.51 -4.96 11.23
N ARG A 12 7.00 -5.22 12.44
CA ARG A 12 7.50 -4.61 13.69
C ARG A 12 7.61 -3.08 13.62
N GLY A 13 6.68 -2.43 12.92
CA GLY A 13 6.68 -0.97 12.74
C GLY A 13 7.55 -0.43 11.60
N TYR A 14 8.37 -1.27 10.95
CA TYR A 14 9.19 -0.88 9.81
C TYR A 14 8.46 -1.13 8.49
N TYR A 15 8.53 -0.18 7.57
CA TYR A 15 8.03 -0.36 6.21
C TYR A 15 8.85 -1.45 5.51
N VAL A 16 8.16 -2.48 4.99
CA VAL A 16 8.80 -3.60 4.30
C VAL A 16 8.66 -3.44 2.80
N GLN A 17 7.42 -3.45 2.29
CA GLN A 17 7.15 -3.25 0.88
C GLN A 17 5.74 -2.74 0.62
N THR A 18 5.54 -2.18 -0.57
CA THR A 18 4.21 -1.99 -1.15
C THR A 18 3.80 -3.27 -1.87
N MET A 19 2.65 -3.82 -1.51
CA MET A 19 2.14 -5.10 -2.04
C MET A 19 1.20 -4.89 -3.22
N CYS A 20 0.40 -3.82 -3.20
CA CYS A 20 -0.66 -3.63 -4.19
C CYS A 20 -0.87 -2.14 -4.53
N GLU A 21 -1.13 -1.84 -5.81
CA GLU A 21 -1.60 -0.55 -6.31
C GLU A 21 -3.10 -0.64 -6.71
N PRO A 22 -4.02 -0.72 -5.74
CA PRO A 22 -5.45 -0.76 -6.02
C PRO A 22 -5.92 0.50 -6.77
N LYS A 23 -6.84 0.30 -7.72
CA LYS A 23 -7.41 1.39 -8.52
C LYS A 23 -8.25 2.36 -7.68
N ASN A 24 -8.86 1.89 -6.57
CA ASN A 24 -9.79 2.65 -5.74
C ASN A 24 -9.49 2.49 -4.24
N LYS A 25 -9.84 3.51 -3.43
CA LYS A 25 -9.64 3.51 -1.96
C LYS A 25 -10.35 2.33 -1.28
N LYS A 26 -11.61 2.07 -1.67
CA LYS A 26 -12.46 1.03 -1.05
C LYS A 26 -11.88 -0.37 -1.25
N ASP A 27 -11.30 -0.60 -2.43
CA ASP A 27 -10.63 -1.84 -2.78
C ASP A 27 -9.34 -2.04 -1.96
N ALA A 28 -8.57 -0.94 -1.79
CA ALA A 28 -7.40 -0.92 -0.93
C ALA A 28 -7.74 -1.26 0.54
N GLU A 29 -8.84 -0.71 1.06
CA GLU A 29 -9.28 -0.95 2.44
C GLU A 29 -9.73 -2.39 2.66
N LEU A 30 -10.47 -2.98 1.71
CA LEU A 30 -10.87 -4.39 1.74
C LEU A 30 -9.66 -5.32 1.70
N LEU A 31 -8.73 -5.10 0.78
CA LEU A 31 -7.47 -5.87 0.71
C LEU A 31 -6.66 -5.75 2.00
N CYS A 32 -6.53 -4.54 2.54
CA CYS A 32 -5.82 -4.30 3.80
C CYS A 32 -6.45 -5.06 4.97
N GLN A 33 -7.78 -5.11 5.06
CA GLN A 33 -8.49 -5.85 6.11
C GLN A 33 -8.30 -7.37 5.96
N SER A 34 -8.41 -7.91 4.75
CA SER A 34 -8.16 -9.34 4.51
C SER A 34 -6.74 -9.74 4.90
N LEU A 35 -5.75 -8.98 4.42
CA LEU A 35 -4.33 -9.23 4.69
C LEU A 35 -3.99 -9.08 6.19
N SER A 36 -4.65 -8.15 6.89
CA SER A 36 -4.45 -7.97 8.34
C SER A 36 -5.11 -9.08 9.18
N LYS A 37 -6.13 -9.79 8.64
CA LYS A 37 -6.72 -10.95 9.32
C LYS A 37 -5.89 -12.21 9.15
N GLU A 38 -5.19 -12.35 8.02
CA GLU A 38 -4.35 -13.51 7.73
C GLU A 38 -2.98 -13.43 8.41
N GLU A 39 -2.44 -12.22 8.61
CA GLU A 39 -1.14 -12.05 9.25
C GLU A 39 -1.18 -11.88 10.77
N GLY A 40 -0.10 -12.36 11.41
CA GLY A 40 0.08 -12.29 12.86
C GLY A 40 0.43 -10.88 13.37
N PRO A 41 0.51 -10.70 14.70
CA PRO A 41 0.62 -9.40 15.37
C PRO A 41 1.90 -8.61 15.05
N SER A 42 2.89 -9.25 14.44
CA SER A 42 4.13 -8.59 14.01
C SER A 42 3.98 -7.86 12.67
N THR A 43 2.95 -8.18 11.89
CA THR A 43 2.75 -7.59 10.57
C THR A 43 1.48 -6.76 10.54
N ALA A 44 1.61 -5.54 10.05
CA ALA A 44 0.51 -4.60 9.89
C ALA A 44 0.43 -4.15 8.44
N TYR A 45 -0.77 -4.15 7.89
CA TYR A 45 -1.03 -3.55 6.59
C TYR A 45 -1.63 -2.16 6.78
N LYS A 46 -1.21 -1.20 5.95
CA LYS A 46 -1.80 0.14 5.92
C LYS A 46 -2.06 0.59 4.50
N VAL A 47 -3.20 1.25 4.30
CA VAL A 47 -3.52 1.92 3.04
C VAL A 47 -2.85 3.29 3.05
N GLU A 48 -1.87 3.46 2.18
CA GLU A 48 -1.15 4.72 1.99
C GLU A 48 -1.67 5.41 0.73
N LYS A 49 -1.83 6.73 0.81
CA LYS A 49 -2.25 7.54 -0.33
C LYS A 49 -1.02 8.17 -0.96
N ILE A 50 -0.60 7.62 -2.09
CA ILE A 50 0.53 8.16 -2.84
C ILE A 50 0.05 9.18 -3.88
N LYS A 51 0.72 10.33 -3.90
CA LYS A 51 0.62 11.26 -5.03
C LYS A 51 1.41 10.64 -6.17
N SER A 52 0.72 10.08 -7.17
CA SER A 52 1.38 9.66 -8.39
C SER A 52 1.78 10.92 -9.16
N THR A 53 2.99 11.40 -8.91
CA THR A 53 3.68 12.26 -9.87
C THR A 53 3.93 11.39 -11.09
N LYS A 54 3.38 11.77 -12.25
CA LYS A 54 3.90 11.33 -13.56
C LYS A 54 5.33 11.87 -13.75
N LYS A 55 6.26 11.63 -12.82
CA LYS A 55 7.67 11.64 -13.17
C LYS A 55 7.86 10.32 -13.90
N LYS A 56 7.88 10.39 -15.24
CA LYS A 56 8.58 9.39 -16.03
C LYS A 56 9.90 9.18 -15.29
N ILE A 57 10.10 8.01 -14.70
CA ILE A 57 11.42 7.61 -14.25
C ILE A 57 12.20 7.50 -15.56
N LYS A 58 12.90 8.59 -15.94
CA LYS A 58 14.05 8.50 -16.82
C LYS A 58 15.05 7.72 -15.98
N TYR A 59 15.10 6.41 -16.18
CA TYR A 59 16.33 5.68 -15.92
C TYR A 59 17.39 6.37 -16.77
N LEU A 60 18.36 6.98 -16.10
CA LEU A 60 19.48 7.69 -16.69
C LEU A 60 20.71 6.82 -16.45
#